data_AF-A0A8T4QRS4-F1
#
_entry.id   AF-A0A8T4QRS4-F1
#
_cell.length_a   1.000
_cell.length_b   1.000
_cell.length_c   1.000
_cell.angle_alpha   90.00
_cell.angle_beta   90.00
_cell.angle_gamma   90.00
#
_symmetry.space_group_name_H-M   'P 1'
#
loop_
_entity.id
_entity.type
_entity.pdbx_description
1 polymer ?
#
loop_
_entity_poly.entity_id
_entity_poly.type
_entity_poly.pdbx_seq_one_letter_code
_entity_poly.pdbx_strand_id
1 'polypeptide(L)'
;MRKIILALLFGFCFALIFVVAQQAPPSLDDSHLFYGAVQGLPSEGYTIRARNGVREFSASIVNGQYGYSPILRVQGMSRNTITFVVISSSGLDTKEVGTAAYQPGGVTKLDFQYVGTASAQQAGQAPPVQPPSTQLLPPAQNRTALGTPLPPCAQQWQCGAWTACVNSAQTRVCQRNDLCGAGSEVVVTAKPPEIQACQASVPYTPPVQQPFVQQQLCVPGIKQCQGNILQQCSPDGMVWNTLQTCPAGCDMVALTCKIAEQPAVQQPKAEEKESSVITISAGIVILLLIIVLAAIYIVREQKRYAPLKQYIIAARTKGYNDQQIKTSLVASGWDLQKVERYLK
;
A
#
# COMPACT_ATOMS: atom_id res chain seq x y z
N MET A 1 39.94 18.30 -32.24
CA MET A 1 39.63 18.51 -30.80
C MET A 1 38.14 18.79 -30.50
N ARG A 2 37.47 19.72 -31.18
CA ARG A 2 36.07 20.12 -30.89
C ARG A 2 35.04 18.97 -30.84
N LYS A 3 35.16 17.95 -31.70
CA LYS A 3 34.27 16.77 -31.73
C LYS A 3 34.46 15.82 -30.53
N ILE A 4 35.67 15.71 -30.01
CA ILE A 4 35.99 14.86 -28.84
C ILE A 4 35.44 15.50 -27.56
N ILE A 5 35.57 16.83 -27.44
CA ILE A 5 35.01 17.60 -26.31
C ILE A 5 33.48 17.49 -26.29
N LEU A 6 32.82 17.55 -27.46
CA LEU A 6 31.36 17.39 -27.54
C LEU A 6 30.90 15.98 -27.15
N ALA A 7 31.63 14.94 -27.57
CA ALA A 7 31.32 13.55 -27.22
C ALA A 7 31.49 13.27 -25.71
N LEU A 8 32.52 13.84 -25.07
CA LEU A 8 32.73 13.73 -23.63
C LEU A 8 31.66 14.50 -22.83
N LEU A 9 31.26 15.68 -23.28
CA LEU A 9 30.15 16.43 -22.67
C LEU A 9 28.82 15.68 -22.78
N PHE A 10 28.53 15.07 -23.93
CA PHE A 10 27.30 14.31 -24.13
C PHE A 10 27.28 13.04 -23.28
N GLY A 11 28.41 12.32 -23.18
CA GLY A 11 28.57 11.17 -22.29
C GLY A 11 28.42 11.53 -20.80
N PHE A 12 28.98 12.68 -20.38
CA PHE A 12 28.86 13.16 -19.00
C PHE A 12 27.42 13.58 -18.66
N CYS A 13 26.71 14.24 -19.58
CA CYS A 13 25.29 14.56 -19.40
C CYS A 13 24.43 13.29 -19.31
N PHE A 14 24.69 12.27 -20.14
CA PHE A 14 23.96 11.00 -20.07
C PHE A 14 24.22 10.24 -18.76
N ALA A 15 25.46 10.27 -18.25
CA ALA A 15 25.80 9.66 -16.97
C ALA A 15 25.12 10.39 -15.78
N LEU A 16 24.95 11.71 -15.85
CA LEU A 16 24.23 12.48 -14.82
C LEU A 16 22.73 12.18 -14.79
N ILE A 17 22.11 11.88 -15.94
CA ILE A 17 20.67 11.57 -16.01
C ILE A 17 20.35 10.20 -15.38
N PHE A 18 21.24 9.21 -15.49
CA PHE A 18 21.02 7.88 -14.89
C PHE A 18 21.11 7.83 -13.35
N VAL A 19 21.69 8.85 -12.70
CA VAL A 19 21.86 8.87 -11.23
C VAL A 19 20.58 9.28 -10.47
N VAL A 20 19.54 9.77 -11.15
CA VAL A 20 18.39 10.42 -10.48
C VAL A 20 17.22 9.48 -10.16
N ALA A 21 17.25 8.20 -10.54
CA ALA A 21 16.19 7.23 -10.20
C ALA A 21 16.44 6.47 -8.88
N GLN A 22 17.25 6.99 -7.95
CA GLN A 22 17.36 6.38 -6.63
C GLN A 22 16.12 6.73 -5.80
N GLN A 23 15.19 5.77 -5.70
CA GLN A 23 14.03 5.81 -4.80
C GLN A 23 14.43 6.46 -3.48
N ALA A 24 13.67 7.49 -3.07
CA ALA A 24 13.88 8.15 -1.77
C ALA A 24 13.97 7.05 -0.70
N PRO A 25 14.94 7.14 0.24
CA PRO A 25 15.07 6.11 1.26
C PRO A 25 13.72 6.03 1.99
N PRO A 26 13.19 4.81 2.23
CA PRO A 26 11.91 4.67 2.89
C PRO A 26 11.95 5.47 4.18
N SER A 27 11.05 6.47 4.28
CA SER A 27 10.88 7.29 5.48
C SER A 27 10.69 6.35 6.67
N LEU A 28 11.64 6.38 7.61
CA LEU A 28 11.55 5.62 8.87
C LEU A 28 10.43 6.17 9.76
N ASP A 29 10.01 7.42 9.54
CA ASP A 29 9.19 8.20 10.46
C ASP A 29 7.68 8.04 10.20
N ASP A 30 7.27 7.53 9.05
CA ASP A 30 5.84 7.44 8.66
C ASP A 30 5.24 6.03 8.78
N SER A 31 5.91 5.13 9.50
CA SER A 31 5.39 3.78 9.74
C SER A 31 5.41 3.42 11.21
N HIS A 32 4.40 2.64 11.63
CA HIS A 32 4.28 2.06 12.96
C HIS A 32 4.53 0.56 12.85
N LEU A 33 5.51 0.07 13.61
CA LEU A 33 5.87 -1.34 13.65
C LEU A 33 5.07 -2.07 14.73
N PHE A 34 4.43 -3.16 14.33
CA PHE A 34 3.69 -4.05 15.23
C PHE A 34 4.32 -5.43 15.27
N TYR A 35 4.40 -6.00 16.47
CA TYR A 35 4.90 -7.36 16.69
C TYR A 35 4.25 -7.96 17.93
N GLY A 36 4.32 -9.28 18.07
CA GLY A 36 3.80 -9.97 19.26
C GLY A 36 3.41 -11.40 18.98
N ALA A 37 2.51 -11.94 19.77
CA ALA A 37 2.03 -13.31 19.68
C ALA A 37 0.50 -13.41 19.49
N VAL A 38 0.05 -14.46 18.83
CA VAL A 38 -1.36 -14.86 18.73
C VAL A 38 -1.50 -16.24 19.36
N GLN A 39 -2.20 -16.31 20.50
CA GLN A 39 -2.46 -17.56 21.21
C GLN A 39 -3.76 -18.20 20.73
N GLY A 40 -3.92 -19.52 20.88
CA GLY A 40 -5.16 -20.23 20.56
C GLY A 40 -5.39 -20.55 19.08
N LEU A 41 -4.36 -20.40 18.24
CA LEU A 41 -4.43 -20.82 16.83
C LEU A 41 -4.54 -22.35 16.74
N PRO A 42 -5.45 -22.90 15.93
CA PRO A 42 -5.68 -24.35 15.86
C PRO A 42 -4.59 -25.09 15.08
N SER A 43 -3.87 -24.40 14.18
CA SER A 43 -2.77 -24.97 13.38
C SER A 43 -1.81 -23.88 12.92
N GLU A 44 -0.73 -24.27 12.22
CA GLU A 44 0.14 -23.35 11.47
C GLU A 44 -0.56 -22.80 10.22
N GLY A 45 0.07 -21.80 9.59
CA GLY A 45 -0.37 -21.24 8.30
C GLY A 45 -1.29 -20.02 8.39
N TYR A 46 -1.34 -19.35 9.54
CA TYR A 46 -2.12 -18.13 9.69
C TYR A 46 -1.32 -16.88 9.30
N THR A 47 -2.03 -15.87 8.84
CA THR A 47 -1.50 -14.54 8.54
C THR A 47 -2.25 -13.52 9.39
N ILE A 48 -1.53 -12.59 10.00
CA ILE A 48 -2.15 -11.42 10.62
C ILE A 48 -2.22 -10.29 9.59
N ARG A 49 -3.37 -9.62 9.54
CA ARG A 49 -3.64 -8.47 8.67
C ARG A 49 -4.00 -7.27 9.53
N ALA A 50 -3.26 -6.19 9.38
CA ALA A 50 -3.53 -4.90 9.97
C ALA A 50 -4.23 -3.99 8.94
N ARG A 51 -5.40 -3.47 9.30
CA ARG A 51 -6.20 -2.56 8.48
C ARG A 51 -6.12 -1.15 9.04
N ASN A 52 -5.78 -0.20 8.18
CA ASN A 52 -5.81 1.23 8.48
C ASN A 52 -6.65 1.94 7.41
N GLY A 53 -7.95 2.05 7.65
CA GLY A 53 -8.92 2.49 6.64
C GLY A 53 -8.94 1.54 5.44
N VAL A 54 -8.58 2.05 4.25
CA VAL A 54 -8.55 1.27 2.99
C VAL A 54 -7.22 0.55 2.75
N ARG A 55 -6.19 0.82 3.57
CA ARG A 55 -4.87 0.20 3.41
C ARG A 55 -4.81 -1.06 4.27
N GLU A 56 -4.32 -2.14 3.67
CA GLU A 56 -4.09 -3.40 4.35
C GLU A 56 -2.59 -3.74 4.34
N PHE A 57 -2.10 -4.23 5.47
CA PHE A 57 -0.74 -4.70 5.67
C PHE A 57 -0.81 -6.09 6.28
N SER A 58 0.07 -7.00 5.89
CA SER A 58 0.03 -8.38 6.39
C SER A 58 1.41 -8.91 6.77
N ALA A 59 1.42 -9.85 7.71
CA ALA A 59 2.60 -10.60 8.09
C ALA A 59 2.20 -12.04 8.44
N SER A 60 3.03 -13.01 8.06
CA SER A 60 2.84 -14.41 8.44
C SER A 60 2.99 -14.58 9.96
N ILE A 61 2.19 -15.47 10.54
CA ILE A 61 2.34 -15.90 11.92
C ILE A 61 3.16 -17.20 11.89
N VAL A 62 4.29 -17.21 12.59
CA VAL A 62 5.20 -18.37 12.67
C VAL A 62 5.40 -18.72 14.13
N ASN A 63 5.11 -19.96 14.53
CA ASN A 63 5.14 -20.40 15.93
C ASN A 63 4.30 -19.49 16.86
N GLY A 64 3.13 -19.06 16.37
CA GLY A 64 2.26 -18.12 17.08
C GLY A 64 2.80 -16.69 17.18
N GLN A 65 3.93 -16.34 16.57
CA GLN A 65 4.51 -14.99 16.61
C GLN A 65 4.35 -14.27 15.27
N TYR A 66 4.17 -12.95 15.30
CA TYR A 66 4.07 -12.13 14.10
C TYR A 66 4.91 -10.85 14.23
N GLY A 67 5.24 -10.24 13.09
CA GLY A 67 5.95 -8.96 13.03
C GLY A 67 7.46 -9.03 13.30
N TYR A 68 8.01 -10.22 13.57
CA TYR A 68 9.46 -10.46 13.65
C TYR A 68 10.07 -10.78 12.28
N SER A 69 9.39 -11.61 11.48
CA SER A 69 9.77 -11.95 10.10
C SER A 69 8.59 -12.63 9.38
N PRO A 70 7.96 -12.00 8.37
CA PRO A 70 8.18 -10.63 7.92
C PRO A 70 7.72 -9.59 8.96
N ILE A 71 8.28 -8.39 8.89
CA ILE A 71 7.87 -7.28 9.77
C ILE A 71 6.52 -6.72 9.33
N LEU A 72 5.63 -6.48 10.30
CA LEU A 72 4.35 -5.82 10.07
C LEU A 72 4.50 -4.31 10.27
N ARG A 73 4.66 -3.57 9.18
CA ARG A 73 4.68 -2.10 9.17
C ARG A 73 3.36 -1.58 8.66
N VAL A 74 2.72 -0.74 9.46
CA VAL A 74 1.47 -0.07 9.10
C VAL A 74 1.80 1.39 8.85
N GLN A 75 1.37 1.94 7.71
CA GLN A 75 1.46 3.37 7.42
C GLN A 75 0.11 4.04 7.71
N GLY A 76 0.13 5.27 8.19
CA GLY A 76 -1.09 5.95 8.62
C GLY A 76 -0.93 7.43 8.96
N MET A 77 -2.06 8.07 9.26
CA MET A 77 -2.09 9.39 9.90
C MET A 77 -2.22 9.22 11.41
N SER A 78 -1.61 10.13 12.19
CA SER A 78 -1.75 10.16 13.65
C SER A 78 -3.22 10.07 14.07
N ARG A 79 -3.53 9.28 15.10
CA ARG A 79 -4.89 9.00 15.63
C ARG A 79 -5.75 8.02 14.83
N ASN A 80 -5.25 7.45 13.72
CA ASN A 80 -5.97 6.36 13.09
C ASN A 80 -6.00 5.12 14.00
N THR A 81 -7.12 4.42 14.02
CA THR A 81 -7.22 3.11 14.67
C THR A 81 -6.89 2.01 13.67
N ILE A 82 -6.02 1.11 14.07
CA ILE A 82 -5.61 -0.06 13.29
C ILE A 82 -6.38 -1.26 13.81
N THR A 83 -7.05 -1.98 12.91
CA THR A 83 -7.75 -3.22 13.22
C THR A 83 -6.92 -4.42 12.81
N PHE A 84 -6.75 -5.39 13.71
CA PHE A 84 -6.00 -6.61 13.47
C PHE A 84 -6.95 -7.78 13.25
N VAL A 85 -6.72 -8.50 12.15
CA VAL A 85 -7.51 -9.62 11.71
C VAL A 85 -6.58 -10.80 11.46
N VAL A 86 -6.88 -11.95 12.03
CA VAL A 86 -6.19 -13.21 11.75
C VAL A 86 -6.93 -13.93 10.64
N ILE A 87 -6.17 -14.41 9.66
CA ILE A 87 -6.68 -15.04 8.44
C ILE A 87 -5.98 -16.38 8.27
N SER A 88 -6.75 -17.47 8.13
CA SER A 88 -6.17 -18.79 7.82
C SER A 88 -5.57 -18.84 6.41
N SER A 89 -4.69 -19.81 6.15
CA SER A 89 -4.07 -20.02 4.83
C SER A 89 -5.09 -20.25 3.72
N SER A 90 -6.26 -20.80 4.04
CA SER A 90 -7.37 -20.97 3.11
C SER A 90 -8.14 -19.67 2.84
N GLY A 91 -7.92 -18.63 3.64
CA GLY A 91 -8.69 -17.38 3.60
C GLY A 91 -10.12 -17.49 4.14
N LEU A 92 -10.54 -18.66 4.60
CA LEU A 92 -11.92 -18.93 5.02
C LEU A 92 -12.18 -18.48 6.45
N ASP A 93 -11.20 -18.62 7.34
CA ASP A 93 -11.32 -18.20 8.73
C ASP A 93 -10.71 -16.82 8.88
N THR A 94 -11.58 -15.81 8.96
CA THR A 94 -11.20 -14.42 9.17
C THR A 94 -11.79 -13.96 10.49
N LYS A 95 -10.92 -13.66 11.47
CA LYS A 95 -11.34 -13.23 12.81
C LYS A 95 -10.63 -11.96 13.22
N GLU A 96 -11.40 -10.93 13.58
CA GLU A 96 -10.85 -9.74 14.24
C GLU A 96 -10.37 -10.11 15.64
N VAL A 97 -9.12 -9.77 15.96
CA VAL A 97 -8.45 -10.13 17.21
C VAL A 97 -8.11 -8.93 18.10
N GLY A 98 -8.18 -7.70 17.58
CA GLY A 98 -8.01 -6.49 18.39
C GLY A 98 -7.78 -5.23 17.56
N THR A 99 -7.58 -4.11 18.27
CA THR A 99 -7.28 -2.81 17.66
C THR A 99 -6.15 -2.10 18.41
N ALA A 100 -5.47 -1.16 17.74
CA ALA A 100 -4.49 -0.28 18.36
C ALA A 100 -4.45 1.10 17.70
N ALA A 101 -4.07 2.12 18.46
CA ALA A 101 -3.85 3.46 17.92
C ALA A 101 -2.55 3.52 17.11
N TYR A 102 -2.61 4.14 15.94
CA TYR A 102 -1.44 4.42 15.12
C TYR A 102 -0.61 5.58 15.69
N GLN A 103 0.70 5.35 15.80
CA GLN A 103 1.71 6.30 16.21
C GLN A 103 2.84 6.32 15.15
N PRO A 104 3.03 7.43 14.42
CA PRO A 104 4.16 7.58 13.48
C PRO A 104 5.50 7.26 14.16
N GLY A 105 6.32 6.41 13.53
CA GLY A 105 7.59 5.94 14.09
C GLY A 105 7.47 5.05 15.33
N GLY A 106 6.24 4.69 15.71
CA GLY A 106 5.95 3.88 16.88
C GLY A 106 6.41 2.43 16.72
N VAL A 107 6.69 1.79 17.85
CA VAL A 107 6.96 0.35 17.96
C VAL A 107 6.06 -0.17 19.07
N THR A 108 5.13 -1.06 18.75
CA THR A 108 4.16 -1.58 19.72
C THR A 108 4.12 -3.09 19.70
N LYS A 109 4.32 -3.68 20.87
CA LYS A 109 4.07 -5.10 21.11
C LYS A 109 2.59 -5.31 21.43
N LEU A 110 1.90 -6.18 20.69
CA LEU A 110 0.51 -6.58 20.98
C LEU A 110 0.40 -8.10 20.96
N ASP A 111 -0.11 -8.66 22.04
CA ASP A 111 -0.39 -10.09 22.13
C ASP A 111 -1.92 -10.27 22.02
N PHE A 112 -2.36 -11.19 21.16
CA PHE A 112 -3.76 -11.45 20.86
C PHE A 112 -4.16 -12.86 21.27
N GLN A 113 -5.45 -13.05 21.55
CA GLN A 113 -6.05 -14.37 21.76
C GLN A 113 -7.02 -14.68 20.61
N TYR A 114 -6.69 -15.69 19.81
CA TYR A 114 -7.55 -16.22 18.78
C TYR A 114 -8.61 -17.11 19.43
N VAL A 115 -9.84 -16.60 19.47
CA VAL A 115 -11.01 -17.40 19.84
C VAL A 115 -11.60 -17.93 18.55
N GLY A 116 -11.14 -19.12 18.16
CA GLY A 116 -11.78 -19.86 17.07
C GLY A 116 -13.25 -20.08 17.41
N THR A 117 -14.12 -20.10 16.40
CA THR A 117 -15.44 -20.71 16.55
C THR A 117 -15.17 -22.18 16.85
N ALA A 118 -15.15 -22.54 18.13
CA ALA A 118 -15.12 -23.92 18.54
C ALA A 118 -16.23 -24.61 17.75
N SER A 119 -15.85 -25.55 16.89
CA SER A 119 -16.76 -26.48 16.26
C SER A 119 -17.70 -26.98 17.35
N ALA A 120 -18.97 -26.62 17.24
CA ALA A 120 -20.00 -27.03 18.19
C ALA A 120 -20.13 -28.56 18.13
N GLN A 121 -19.28 -29.27 18.88
CA GLN A 121 -19.42 -30.69 19.16
C GLN A 121 -19.74 -30.85 20.64
N GLN A 122 -20.99 -31.30 20.85
CA GLN A 122 -21.53 -32.00 22.01
C GLN A 122 -21.63 -31.23 23.34
N ALA A 123 -22.68 -30.41 23.43
CA ALA A 123 -23.49 -30.33 24.65
C ALA A 123 -24.84 -31.02 24.38
N GLY A 124 -24.90 -32.31 24.73
CA GLY A 124 -26.07 -33.16 24.56
C GLY A 124 -25.98 -34.45 25.38
N GLN A 125 -25.50 -34.35 26.62
CA GLN A 125 -25.81 -35.35 27.65
C GLN A 125 -27.24 -35.10 28.11
N ALA A 126 -28.12 -36.05 27.84
CA ALA A 126 -29.49 -36.06 28.30
C ALA A 126 -29.58 -36.26 29.84
N PRO A 127 -30.58 -35.67 30.53
CA PRO A 127 -30.91 -36.02 31.91
C PRO A 127 -31.58 -37.42 32.00
N PRO A 128 -31.61 -38.04 33.19
CA PRO A 128 -32.03 -39.42 33.36
C PRO A 128 -33.55 -39.62 33.28
N VAL A 129 -33.94 -40.63 32.49
CA VAL A 129 -34.99 -41.64 32.72
C VAL A 129 -36.31 -41.19 33.38
N GLN A 130 -37.40 -41.23 32.60
CA GLN A 130 -38.75 -41.57 33.07
C GLN A 130 -39.25 -42.87 32.38
N PRO A 131 -40.10 -43.70 33.03
CA PRO A 131 -40.54 -45.02 32.54
C PRO A 131 -41.62 -44.98 31.43
N PRO A 132 -41.94 -46.12 30.80
CA PRO A 132 -42.33 -46.21 29.38
C PRO A 132 -43.83 -46.09 29.13
N SER A 133 -44.19 -45.47 28.01
CA SER A 133 -45.47 -45.66 27.34
C SER A 133 -45.24 -46.53 26.10
N THR A 134 -45.77 -47.75 26.15
CA THR A 134 -45.77 -48.75 25.08
C THR A 134 -46.57 -48.24 23.88
N GLN A 135 -45.90 -47.95 22.77
CA GLN A 135 -46.56 -47.86 21.46
C GLN A 135 -46.00 -48.95 20.54
N LEU A 136 -46.92 -49.78 20.08
CA LEU A 136 -46.72 -50.90 19.17
C LEU A 136 -46.21 -50.43 17.80
N LEU A 137 -45.08 -51.00 17.39
CA LEU A 137 -44.59 -50.94 16.01
C LEU A 137 -45.49 -51.75 15.06
N PRO A 138 -45.74 -51.27 13.83
CA PRO A 138 -46.16 -52.10 12.72
C PRO A 138 -44.98 -52.84 12.07
N PRO A 139 -45.22 -53.96 11.37
CA PRO A 139 -44.18 -54.88 10.92
C PRO A 139 -43.34 -54.34 9.76
N ALA A 140 -42.03 -54.63 9.84
CA ALA A 140 -41.04 -54.35 8.82
C ALA A 140 -41.34 -55.10 7.51
N GLN A 141 -41.50 -54.37 6.41
CA GLN A 141 -41.47 -54.94 5.08
C GLN A 141 -40.09 -54.75 4.46
N ASN A 142 -39.44 -55.89 4.26
CA ASN A 142 -38.18 -56.05 3.54
C ASN A 142 -38.45 -55.86 2.04
N ARG A 143 -38.11 -54.70 1.47
CA ARG A 143 -38.15 -54.47 0.01
C ARG A 143 -36.75 -54.17 -0.50
N THR A 144 -36.18 -55.15 -1.18
CA THR A 144 -35.05 -55.03 -2.09
C THR A 144 -35.49 -54.18 -3.28
N ALA A 145 -35.19 -52.87 -3.26
CA ALA A 145 -35.51 -51.95 -4.35
C ALA A 145 -34.31 -51.78 -5.28
N LEU A 146 -34.53 -52.11 -6.57
CA LEU A 146 -33.63 -51.83 -7.67
C LEU A 146 -33.31 -50.32 -7.75
N GLY A 147 -32.04 -50.03 -8.02
CA GLY A 147 -31.47 -48.69 -8.10
C GLY A 147 -32.20 -47.77 -9.08
N THR A 148 -32.93 -46.81 -8.51
CA THR A 148 -33.37 -45.62 -9.25
C THR A 148 -32.22 -44.61 -9.17
N PRO A 149 -31.74 -44.04 -10.29
CA PRO A 149 -30.68 -43.05 -10.28
C PRO A 149 -31.11 -41.86 -9.41
N LEU A 150 -30.33 -41.60 -8.35
CA LEU A 150 -30.58 -40.49 -7.44
C LEU A 150 -30.56 -39.19 -8.26
N PRO A 151 -31.58 -38.32 -8.17
CA PRO A 151 -31.56 -37.03 -8.84
C PRO A 151 -30.34 -36.21 -8.38
N PRO A 152 -29.76 -35.37 -9.26
CA PRO A 152 -28.59 -34.56 -8.91
C PRO A 152 -28.94 -33.67 -7.72
N CYS A 153 -28.17 -33.80 -6.64
CA CYS A 153 -28.40 -33.06 -5.41
C CYS A 153 -28.10 -31.57 -5.67
N ALA A 154 -29.15 -30.75 -5.68
CA ALA A 154 -29.00 -29.31 -5.89
C ALA A 154 -28.42 -28.67 -4.62
N GLN A 155 -27.30 -27.97 -4.76
CA GLN A 155 -26.65 -27.32 -3.63
C GLN A 155 -27.51 -26.16 -3.10
N GLN A 156 -27.75 -26.14 -1.79
CA GLN A 156 -28.51 -25.09 -1.11
C GLN A 156 -27.57 -24.24 -0.25
N TRP A 157 -27.64 -22.92 -0.42
CA TRP A 157 -26.81 -21.96 0.30
C TRP A 157 -27.68 -21.03 1.14
N GLN A 158 -27.35 -20.92 2.43
CA GLN A 158 -27.97 -20.00 3.36
C GLN A 158 -26.99 -18.85 3.64
N CYS A 159 -27.34 -17.63 3.21
CA CYS A 159 -26.47 -16.47 3.36
C CYS A 159 -26.88 -15.61 4.56
N GLY A 160 -25.89 -15.07 5.27
CA GLY A 160 -26.10 -14.11 6.35
C GLY A 160 -26.54 -12.73 5.84
N ALA A 161 -26.73 -11.79 6.78
CA ALA A 161 -27.00 -10.40 6.45
C ALA A 161 -25.82 -9.75 5.69
N TRP A 162 -26.13 -8.75 4.86
CA TRP A 162 -25.11 -7.92 4.24
C TRP A 162 -24.40 -7.05 5.29
N THR A 163 -23.10 -6.84 5.12
CA THR A 163 -22.34 -5.84 5.89
C THR A 163 -22.87 -4.43 5.61
N ALA A 164 -22.53 -3.48 6.47
CA ALA A 164 -22.75 -2.07 6.16
C ALA A 164 -22.13 -1.71 4.79
N CYS A 165 -22.80 -0.81 4.06
CA CYS A 165 -22.32 -0.33 2.79
C CYS A 165 -21.09 0.57 3.01
N VAL A 166 -19.92 0.12 2.57
CA VAL A 166 -18.65 0.87 2.68
C VAL A 166 -18.06 1.00 1.28
N ASN A 167 -17.75 2.23 0.86
CA ASN A 167 -17.23 2.51 -0.49
C ASN A 167 -18.09 1.93 -1.62
N SER A 168 -19.41 2.03 -1.48
CA SER A 168 -20.39 1.49 -2.42
C SER A 168 -20.36 -0.03 -2.60
N ALA A 169 -19.75 -0.77 -1.66
CA ALA A 169 -19.73 -2.22 -1.64
C ALA A 169 -20.19 -2.79 -0.29
N GLN A 170 -20.90 -3.90 -0.34
CA GLN A 170 -21.26 -4.71 0.82
C GLN A 170 -20.98 -6.18 0.52
N THR A 171 -20.66 -6.93 1.56
CA THR A 171 -20.29 -8.35 1.47
C THR A 171 -21.20 -9.17 2.38
N ARG A 172 -21.42 -10.44 2.03
CA ARG A 172 -22.05 -11.40 2.94
C ARG A 172 -21.40 -12.77 2.79
N VAL A 173 -21.48 -13.56 3.86
CA VAL A 173 -20.98 -14.94 3.89
C VAL A 173 -22.15 -15.90 3.73
N CYS A 174 -21.98 -16.93 2.90
CA CYS A 174 -22.95 -17.99 2.70
C CYS A 174 -22.44 -19.31 3.26
N GLN A 175 -23.27 -19.97 4.06
CA GLN A 175 -23.04 -21.31 4.56
C GLN A 175 -23.82 -22.31 3.71
N ARG A 176 -23.22 -23.45 3.38
CA ARG A 176 -23.91 -24.54 2.67
C ARG A 176 -24.88 -25.22 3.64
N ASN A 177 -26.14 -25.37 3.25
CA ASN A 177 -27.21 -25.95 4.07
C ASN A 177 -27.86 -27.17 3.39
N ASP A 178 -27.12 -27.85 2.52
CA ASP A 178 -27.58 -29.09 1.89
C ASP A 178 -26.97 -30.33 2.55
N LEU A 179 -27.66 -31.46 2.38
CA LEU A 179 -27.16 -32.80 2.73
C LEU A 179 -26.39 -33.44 1.56
N CYS A 180 -26.02 -32.66 0.55
CA CYS A 180 -25.31 -33.16 -0.61
C CYS A 180 -23.88 -33.55 -0.21
N GLY A 181 -23.60 -34.86 -0.14
CA GLY A 181 -22.25 -35.38 0.14
C GLY A 181 -22.11 -36.25 1.39
N ALA A 182 -23.18 -36.59 2.10
CA ALA A 182 -23.11 -37.41 3.32
C ALA A 182 -22.60 -38.87 3.14
N GLY A 183 -22.15 -39.28 1.94
CA GLY A 183 -21.74 -40.66 1.63
C GLY A 183 -20.38 -40.87 0.98
N SER A 184 -19.65 -39.83 0.56
CA SER A 184 -18.30 -39.96 -0.05
C SER A 184 -17.57 -38.63 0.01
N GLU A 185 -16.24 -38.68 0.20
CA GLU A 185 -15.26 -37.57 0.23
C GLU A 185 -15.81 -36.20 -0.22
N VAL A 186 -16.25 -35.41 0.76
CA VAL A 186 -16.85 -34.09 0.52
C VAL A 186 -15.76 -33.11 0.15
N VAL A 187 -15.59 -32.84 -1.14
CA VAL A 187 -14.86 -31.64 -1.58
C VAL A 187 -15.71 -30.44 -1.15
N VAL A 188 -15.22 -29.70 -0.14
CA VAL A 188 -15.84 -28.46 0.32
C VAL A 188 -15.57 -27.39 -0.73
N THR A 189 -16.38 -27.36 -1.79
CA THR A 189 -16.39 -26.22 -2.71
C THR A 189 -17.10 -25.07 -2.01
N ALA A 190 -16.34 -24.13 -1.47
CA ALA A 190 -16.90 -22.93 -0.85
C ALA A 190 -17.57 -22.06 -1.93
N LYS A 191 -18.80 -21.61 -1.68
CA LYS A 191 -19.41 -20.54 -2.48
C LYS A 191 -18.57 -19.29 -2.25
N PRO A 192 -18.08 -18.63 -3.31
CA PRO A 192 -17.31 -17.41 -3.17
C PRO A 192 -18.08 -16.35 -2.35
N PRO A 193 -17.38 -15.50 -1.58
CA PRO A 193 -18.01 -14.35 -0.95
C PRO A 193 -18.70 -13.51 -2.01
N GLU A 194 -19.98 -13.20 -1.77
CA GLU A 194 -20.74 -12.34 -2.68
C GLU A 194 -20.44 -10.88 -2.36
N ILE A 195 -20.07 -10.14 -3.40
CA ILE A 195 -19.89 -8.69 -3.34
C ILE A 195 -21.00 -8.09 -4.19
N GLN A 196 -21.78 -7.17 -3.62
CA GLN A 196 -22.74 -6.39 -4.39
C GLN A 196 -22.52 -4.90 -4.17
N ALA A 197 -22.80 -4.13 -5.22
CA ALA A 197 -22.85 -2.69 -5.12
C ALA A 197 -23.98 -2.27 -4.16
N CYS A 198 -23.75 -1.23 -3.41
CA CYS A 198 -24.75 -0.62 -2.55
C CYS A 198 -24.65 0.90 -2.65
N GLN A 199 -25.78 1.57 -2.46
CA GLN A 199 -25.77 3.00 -2.22
C GLN A 199 -25.71 3.16 -0.70
N ALA A 200 -24.66 3.81 -0.20
CA ALA A 200 -24.61 4.18 1.20
C ALA A 200 -25.86 4.99 1.49
N SER A 201 -26.75 4.47 2.35
CA SER A 201 -27.91 5.22 2.79
C SER A 201 -27.38 6.41 3.56
N VAL A 202 -27.34 7.57 2.90
CA VAL A 202 -27.02 8.84 3.53
C VAL A 202 -27.96 8.96 4.72
N PRO A 203 -27.46 9.09 5.96
CA PRO A 203 -28.33 9.28 7.10
C PRO A 203 -29.19 10.49 6.79
N TYR A 204 -30.52 10.31 6.89
CA TYR A 204 -31.48 11.38 6.67
C TYR A 204 -31.26 12.44 7.74
N THR A 205 -30.40 13.42 7.44
CA THR A 205 -30.35 14.69 8.13
C THR A 205 -31.51 15.53 7.62
N PRO A 206 -32.44 15.98 8.50
CA PRO A 206 -33.48 16.91 8.11
C PRO A 206 -32.85 18.17 7.47
N PRO A 207 -33.54 18.79 6.49
CA PRO A 207 -32.94 19.81 5.63
C PRO A 207 -32.60 21.06 6.44
N VAL A 208 -31.33 21.21 6.81
CA VAL A 208 -30.76 22.49 7.20
C VAL A 208 -30.36 23.19 5.90
N GLN A 209 -30.89 24.39 5.68
CA GLN A 209 -30.56 25.24 4.55
C GLN A 209 -29.05 25.51 4.51
N GLN A 210 -28.34 24.73 3.69
CA GLN A 210 -26.92 24.90 3.46
C GLN A 210 -26.70 25.92 2.33
N PRO A 211 -25.82 26.92 2.52
CA PRO A 211 -25.43 27.82 1.46
C PRO A 211 -24.70 27.04 0.36
N PHE A 212 -25.07 27.29 -0.89
CA PHE A 212 -24.48 26.71 -2.08
C PHE A 212 -22.95 26.86 -2.08
N VAL A 213 -22.23 25.78 -1.79
CA VAL A 213 -20.80 25.71 -2.07
C VAL A 213 -20.67 25.53 -3.57
N GLN A 214 -20.46 26.64 -4.28
CA GLN A 214 -20.21 26.61 -5.71
C GLN A 214 -18.96 25.77 -5.98
N GLN A 215 -19.11 24.72 -6.78
CA GLN A 215 -18.00 23.82 -7.12
C GLN A 215 -16.95 24.61 -7.89
N GLN A 216 -15.78 24.75 -7.30
CA GLN A 216 -14.65 25.46 -7.89
C GLN A 216 -14.18 24.70 -9.14
N LEU A 217 -14.25 25.34 -10.31
CA LEU A 217 -13.92 24.75 -11.61
C LEU A 217 -12.41 24.54 -11.78
N CYS A 218 -11.61 25.41 -11.17
CA CYS A 218 -10.16 25.37 -11.25
C CYS A 218 -9.49 25.92 -9.99
N VAL A 219 -8.22 25.56 -9.76
CA VAL A 219 -7.45 26.06 -8.61
C VAL A 219 -6.93 27.47 -8.92
N PRO A 220 -7.26 28.48 -8.10
CA PRO A 220 -6.90 29.88 -8.34
C PRO A 220 -5.42 30.07 -8.66
N GLY A 221 -5.14 30.77 -9.75
CA GLY A 221 -3.78 31.13 -10.16
C GLY A 221 -2.99 30.03 -10.88
N ILE A 222 -3.47 28.79 -10.95
CA ILE A 222 -2.83 27.73 -11.73
C ILE A 222 -2.92 28.03 -13.23
N LYS A 223 -1.87 27.70 -13.99
CA LYS A 223 -1.83 27.80 -15.45
C LYS A 223 -2.02 26.43 -16.08
N GLN A 224 -2.65 26.41 -17.26
CA GLN A 224 -2.76 25.20 -18.09
C GLN A 224 -2.64 25.55 -19.57
N CYS A 225 -2.18 24.58 -20.36
CA CYS A 225 -2.22 24.63 -21.81
C CYS A 225 -3.43 23.84 -22.31
N GLN A 226 -4.36 24.50 -23.02
CA GLN A 226 -5.45 23.83 -23.74
C GLN A 226 -5.25 24.04 -25.25
N GLY A 227 -4.63 23.06 -25.90
CA GLY A 227 -4.20 23.18 -27.30
C GLY A 227 -3.14 24.27 -27.46
N ASN A 228 -3.45 25.30 -28.27
CA ASN A 228 -2.58 26.44 -28.52
C ASN A 228 -2.87 27.63 -27.58
N ILE A 229 -3.67 27.46 -26.52
CA ILE A 229 -4.06 28.54 -25.63
C ILE A 229 -3.46 28.31 -24.24
N LEU A 230 -2.68 29.28 -23.77
CA LEU A 230 -2.22 29.32 -22.38
C LEU A 230 -3.29 30.03 -21.55
N GLN A 231 -3.87 29.33 -20.58
CA GLN A 231 -4.90 29.84 -19.68
C GLN A 231 -4.40 29.90 -18.23
N GLN A 232 -4.98 30.77 -17.44
CA GLN A 232 -4.78 30.86 -15.99
C GLN A 232 -6.12 30.95 -15.28
N CYS A 233 -6.27 30.15 -14.22
CA CYS A 233 -7.49 30.15 -13.43
C CYS A 233 -7.66 31.48 -12.69
N SER A 234 -8.87 32.02 -12.72
CA SER A 234 -9.25 33.24 -12.02
C SER A 234 -9.08 33.11 -10.49
N PRO A 235 -8.88 34.22 -9.77
CA PRO A 235 -8.68 34.18 -8.31
C PRO A 235 -9.84 33.56 -7.52
N ASP A 236 -11.06 33.61 -8.05
CA ASP A 236 -12.26 32.98 -7.49
C ASP A 236 -12.38 31.48 -7.83
N GLY A 237 -11.53 30.95 -8.73
CA GLY A 237 -11.50 29.54 -9.11
C GLY A 237 -12.63 29.11 -10.04
N MET A 238 -13.32 30.07 -10.65
CA MET A 238 -14.56 29.82 -11.39
C MET A 238 -14.36 29.76 -12.90
N VAL A 239 -13.35 30.47 -13.43
CA VAL A 239 -13.18 30.66 -14.87
C VAL A 239 -11.71 30.53 -15.24
N TRP A 240 -11.45 29.91 -16.40
CA TRP A 240 -10.14 29.94 -17.03
C TRP A 240 -10.00 31.19 -17.90
N ASN A 241 -9.07 32.08 -17.53
CA ASN A 241 -8.75 33.27 -18.30
C ASN A 241 -7.67 32.95 -19.33
N THR A 242 -7.91 33.27 -20.60
CA THR A 242 -6.89 33.16 -21.65
C THR A 242 -5.81 34.22 -21.46
N LEU A 243 -4.57 33.80 -21.21
CA LEU A 243 -3.42 34.69 -21.12
C LEU A 243 -2.89 35.03 -22.51
N GLN A 244 -2.63 34.01 -23.34
CA GLN A 244 -2.23 34.23 -24.74
C GLN A 244 -2.53 33.01 -25.60
N THR A 245 -2.64 33.23 -26.91
CA THR A 245 -2.67 32.17 -27.93
C THR A 245 -1.27 31.99 -28.51
N CYS A 246 -0.71 30.79 -28.41
CA CYS A 246 0.62 30.42 -28.86
C CYS A 246 0.61 30.08 -30.36
N PRO A 247 1.27 30.86 -31.25
CA PRO A 247 1.29 30.56 -32.69
C PRO A 247 2.00 29.25 -33.02
N ALA A 248 3.03 28.89 -32.26
CA ALA A 248 3.82 27.65 -32.43
C ALA A 248 3.47 26.56 -31.40
N GLY A 249 2.32 26.68 -30.71
CA GLY A 249 1.86 25.75 -29.69
C GLY A 249 2.31 26.06 -28.26
N CYS A 250 1.59 25.47 -27.30
CA CYS A 250 1.81 25.65 -25.86
C CYS A 250 2.66 24.49 -25.31
N ASP A 251 3.67 24.79 -24.50
CA ASP A 251 4.50 23.78 -23.85
C ASP A 251 3.85 23.32 -22.55
N MET A 252 3.40 22.06 -22.48
CA MET A 252 2.69 21.51 -21.32
C MET A 252 3.57 21.38 -20.07
N VAL A 253 4.90 21.34 -20.22
CA VAL A 253 5.84 21.17 -19.11
C VAL A 253 6.27 22.53 -18.57
N ALA A 254 6.65 23.43 -19.46
CA ALA A 254 7.09 24.77 -19.08
C ALA A 254 5.91 25.72 -18.78
N LEU A 255 4.70 25.39 -19.22
CA LEU A 255 3.50 26.25 -19.14
C LEU A 255 3.74 27.63 -19.79
N THR A 256 4.44 27.61 -20.93
CA THR A 256 4.81 28.80 -21.72
C THR A 256 4.55 28.55 -23.20
N CYS A 257 4.33 29.62 -23.98
CA CYS A 257 4.21 29.48 -25.43
C CYS A 257 5.55 29.28 -26.10
N LYS A 258 5.59 28.37 -27.08
CA LYS A 258 6.76 28.21 -27.94
C LYS A 258 6.88 29.44 -28.84
N ILE A 259 8.08 29.99 -28.88
CA ILE A 259 8.42 31.06 -29.83
C ILE A 259 8.66 30.35 -31.16
N ALA A 260 7.98 30.79 -32.22
CA ALA A 260 8.25 30.29 -33.57
C ALA A 260 9.71 30.63 -33.90
N GLU A 261 10.51 29.60 -34.10
CA GLU A 261 11.91 29.73 -34.48
C GLU A 261 11.95 30.49 -35.82
N GLN A 262 12.36 31.77 -35.78
CA GLN A 262 12.52 32.54 -37.00
C GLN A 262 13.63 31.90 -37.84
N PRO A 263 13.47 31.78 -39.17
CA PRO A 263 14.52 31.25 -40.03
C PRO A 263 15.77 32.11 -39.86
N ALA A 264 16.84 31.48 -39.38
CA ALA A 264 18.10 32.12 -39.07
C ALA A 264 18.63 32.91 -40.29
N VAL A 265 18.65 34.24 -40.15
CA VAL A 265 19.38 35.11 -41.08
C VAL A 265 20.86 34.75 -40.95
N GLN A 266 21.43 34.22 -42.04
CA GLN A 266 22.83 33.84 -42.14
C GLN A 266 23.71 35.07 -41.92
N GLN A 267 24.35 35.17 -40.75
CA GLN A 267 25.42 36.14 -40.52
C GLN A 267 26.72 35.68 -41.20
N PRO A 268 27.45 36.58 -41.86
CA PRO A 268 28.68 36.27 -42.58
C PRO A 268 29.81 35.86 -41.63
N LYS A 269 30.45 34.76 -42.00
CA LYS A 269 31.59 34.11 -41.38
C LYS A 269 32.83 35.01 -41.47
N ALA A 270 33.17 35.69 -40.38
CA ALA A 270 34.46 36.37 -40.23
C ALA A 270 35.54 35.35 -39.84
N GLU A 271 36.61 35.31 -40.63
CA GLU A 271 37.83 34.54 -40.40
C GLU A 271 38.59 35.10 -39.19
N GLU A 272 38.72 34.32 -38.12
CA GLU A 272 39.48 34.68 -36.92
C GLU A 272 40.78 33.86 -36.84
N LYS A 273 41.88 34.60 -36.78
CA LYS A 273 43.28 34.16 -36.82
C LYS A 273 43.67 33.53 -35.47
N GLU A 274 44.19 32.30 -35.50
CA GLU A 274 44.59 31.55 -34.32
C GLU A 274 45.63 32.29 -33.46
N SER A 275 45.26 32.57 -32.21
CA SER A 275 46.18 32.94 -31.12
C SER A 275 46.32 31.76 -30.17
N SER A 276 47.51 31.16 -30.17
CA SER A 276 47.85 29.92 -29.47
C SER A 276 48.44 30.23 -28.08
N VAL A 277 47.64 30.69 -27.11
CA VAL A 277 48.09 30.80 -25.68
C VAL A 277 46.95 30.68 -24.64
N ILE A 278 45.88 29.92 -24.87
CA ILE A 278 44.83 29.73 -23.84
C ILE A 278 44.35 28.27 -23.78
N THR A 279 45.21 27.35 -23.34
CA THR A 279 44.84 25.93 -23.16
C THR A 279 44.92 25.45 -21.70
N ILE A 280 45.39 26.29 -20.77
CA ILE A 280 45.55 25.91 -19.35
C ILE A 280 44.34 26.36 -18.50
N SER A 281 43.63 27.44 -18.87
CA SER A 281 42.51 27.97 -18.07
C SER A 281 41.25 27.08 -18.11
N ALA A 282 40.96 26.44 -19.25
CA ALA A 282 39.78 25.57 -19.38
C ALA A 282 39.89 24.30 -18.52
N GLY A 283 41.09 23.73 -18.39
CA GLY A 283 41.32 22.55 -17.56
C GLY A 283 41.09 22.82 -16.06
N ILE A 284 41.55 23.98 -15.59
CA ILE A 284 41.36 24.39 -14.18
C ILE A 284 39.88 24.60 -13.86
N VAL A 285 39.12 25.24 -14.76
CA VAL A 285 37.69 25.48 -14.55
C VAL A 285 36.91 24.17 -14.49
N ILE A 286 37.23 23.19 -15.34
CA ILE A 286 36.59 21.87 -15.33
C ILE A 286 36.91 21.11 -14.04
N LEU A 287 38.19 21.13 -13.60
CA LEU A 287 38.60 20.47 -12.36
C LEU A 287 37.87 21.07 -11.13
N LEU A 288 37.77 22.40 -11.06
CA LEU A 288 37.04 23.07 -9.99
C LEU A 288 35.56 22.70 -10.00
N LEU A 289 34.93 22.60 -11.17
CA LEU A 289 33.54 22.19 -11.28
C LEU A 289 33.31 20.75 -10.80
N ILE A 290 34.22 19.83 -11.11
CA ILE A 290 34.16 18.44 -10.61
C ILE A 290 34.29 18.41 -9.08
N ILE A 291 35.22 19.18 -8.50
CA ILE A 291 35.40 19.27 -7.05
C ILE A 291 34.13 19.80 -6.38
N VAL A 292 33.51 20.85 -6.94
CA VAL A 292 32.26 21.41 -6.42
C VAL A 292 31.12 20.40 -6.50
N LEU A 293 30.97 19.68 -7.62
CA LEU A 293 29.95 18.63 -7.74
C LEU A 293 30.18 17.47 -6.78
N ALA A 294 31.43 17.04 -6.58
CA ALA A 294 31.78 16.02 -5.60
C ALA A 294 31.45 16.48 -4.16
N ALA A 295 31.75 17.74 -3.83
CA ALA A 295 31.38 18.33 -2.54
C ALA A 295 29.85 18.37 -2.34
N ILE A 296 29.09 18.80 -3.35
CA ILE A 296 27.62 18.80 -3.31
C ILE A 296 27.07 17.37 -3.14
N TYR A 297 27.64 16.39 -3.84
CA TYR A 297 27.27 14.99 -3.72
C TYR A 297 27.49 14.48 -2.30
N ILE A 298 28.68 14.72 -1.72
CA ILE A 298 29.02 14.32 -0.35
C ILE A 298 28.07 14.99 0.66
N VAL A 299 27.77 16.28 0.51
CA VAL A 299 26.84 16.99 1.42
C VAL A 299 25.42 16.45 1.31
N ARG A 300 24.94 16.17 0.09
CA ARG A 300 23.62 15.55 -0.12
C ARG A 300 23.56 14.17 0.51
N GLU A 301 24.62 13.38 0.34
CA GLU A 301 24.72 12.05 0.92
C GLU A 301 24.69 12.11 2.46
N GLN A 302 25.45 13.03 3.08
CA GLN A 302 25.42 13.23 4.53
C GLN A 302 24.03 13.64 5.04
N LYS A 303 23.32 14.53 4.34
CA LYS A 303 21.95 14.92 4.71
C LYS A 303 20.97 13.75 4.62
N ARG A 304 21.12 12.88 3.61
CA ARG A 304 20.26 11.70 3.41
C ARG A 304 20.37 10.68 4.54
N TYR A 305 21.55 10.55 5.16
CA TYR A 305 21.79 9.61 6.27
C TYR A 305 21.74 10.25 7.66
N ALA A 306 21.39 11.54 7.77
CA ALA A 306 21.20 12.17 9.07
C ALA A 306 20.12 11.47 9.94
N PRO A 307 18.96 11.04 9.41
CA PRO A 307 17.96 10.30 10.18
C PRO A 307 18.48 8.96 10.69
N LEU A 308 19.28 8.25 9.87
CA LEU A 308 19.89 6.97 10.24
C LEU A 308 20.81 7.12 11.46
N LYS A 309 21.65 8.16 11.48
CA LYS A 309 22.52 8.45 12.64
C LYS A 309 21.71 8.75 13.90
N GLN A 310 20.67 9.57 13.78
CA GLN A 310 19.78 9.89 14.91
C GLN A 310 19.09 8.64 15.45
N TYR A 311 18.60 7.76 14.57
CA TYR A 311 18.01 6.48 14.95
C TYR A 311 18.99 5.59 15.72
N ILE A 312 20.22 5.41 15.22
CA ILE A 312 21.25 4.58 15.88
C ILE A 312 21.58 5.14 17.27
N ILE A 313 21.75 6.46 17.41
CA ILE A 313 21.99 7.11 18.71
C ILE A 313 20.82 6.87 19.65
N ALA A 314 19.59 7.13 19.20
CA ALA A 314 18.38 6.94 20.00
C ALA A 314 18.11 5.48 20.39
N ALA A 315 18.54 4.52 19.56
CA ALA A 315 18.45 3.10 19.89
C ALA A 315 19.52 2.69 20.93
N ARG A 316 20.76 3.17 20.78
CA ARG A 316 21.82 2.91 21.76
C ARG A 316 21.49 3.48 23.14
N THR A 317 20.90 4.67 23.22
CA THR A 317 20.46 5.26 24.50
C THR A 317 19.33 4.48 25.17
N LYS A 318 18.56 3.68 24.39
CA LYS A 318 17.54 2.75 24.91
C LYS A 318 18.09 1.37 25.27
N GLY A 319 19.40 1.13 25.14
CA GLY A 319 20.05 -0.13 25.49
C GLY A 319 20.00 -1.21 24.42
N TYR A 320 19.63 -0.88 23.17
CA TYR A 320 19.71 -1.85 22.07
C TYR A 320 21.17 -2.12 21.68
N ASN A 321 21.50 -3.39 21.44
CA ASN A 321 22.80 -3.77 20.90
C ASN A 321 22.85 -3.58 19.36
N ASP A 322 24.04 -3.48 18.80
CA ASP A 322 24.23 -3.20 17.36
C ASP A 322 23.57 -4.25 16.45
N GLN A 323 23.46 -5.51 16.88
CA GLN A 323 22.79 -6.56 16.11
C GLN A 323 21.27 -6.33 16.03
N GLN A 324 20.64 -5.90 17.13
CA GLN A 324 19.21 -5.54 17.16
C GLN A 324 18.93 -4.32 16.27
N ILE A 325 19.80 -3.30 16.33
CA ILE A 325 19.67 -2.10 15.48
C ILE A 325 19.83 -2.49 14.01
N LYS A 326 20.82 -3.31 13.69
CA LYS A 326 21.06 -3.82 12.33
C LYS A 326 19.83 -4.56 11.79
N THR A 327 19.29 -5.51 12.54
CA THR A 327 18.10 -6.27 12.12
C THR A 327 16.90 -5.34 11.89
N SER A 328 16.68 -4.35 12.77
CA SER A 328 15.58 -3.40 12.62
C SER A 328 15.72 -2.51 11.38
N LEU A 329 16.93 -2.02 11.10
CA LEU A 329 17.21 -1.17 9.93
C LEU A 329 17.10 -1.94 8.61
N VAL A 330 17.69 -3.13 8.53
CA VAL A 330 17.59 -3.99 7.33
C VAL A 330 16.14 -4.33 7.03
N ALA A 331 15.36 -4.65 8.07
CA ALA A 331 13.95 -4.93 7.93
C ALA A 331 13.08 -3.66 7.73
N SER A 332 13.68 -2.48 7.78
CA SER A 332 13.09 -1.21 7.29
C SER A 332 13.44 -0.93 5.83
N GLY A 333 14.11 -1.86 5.14
CA GLY A 333 14.54 -1.71 3.76
C GLY A 333 15.87 -0.96 3.58
N TRP A 334 16.65 -0.77 4.65
CA TRP A 334 17.99 -0.19 4.52
C TRP A 334 18.99 -1.22 4.01
N ASP A 335 19.91 -0.76 3.18
CA ASP A 335 21.02 -1.56 2.68
C ASP A 335 21.95 -2.02 3.80
N LEU A 336 22.24 -3.33 3.85
CA LEU A 336 23.03 -3.97 4.90
C LEU A 336 24.44 -3.39 5.00
N GLN A 337 25.12 -3.19 3.87
CA GLN A 337 26.51 -2.72 3.86
C GLN A 337 26.61 -1.27 4.36
N LYS A 338 25.63 -0.44 4.02
CA LYS A 338 25.54 0.93 4.54
C LYS A 338 25.27 0.93 6.04
N VAL A 339 24.35 0.12 6.52
CA VAL A 339 24.06 0.01 7.96
C VAL A 339 25.30 -0.42 8.74
N GLU A 340 26.06 -1.42 8.28
CA GLU A 340 27.32 -1.83 8.91
C GLU A 340 28.37 -0.72 8.95
N ARG A 341 28.46 0.10 7.89
CA ARG A 341 29.37 1.25 7.85
C ARG A 341 29.03 2.32 8.89
N TYR A 342 27.75 2.51 9.21
CA TYR A 342 27.28 3.50 10.18
C TYR A 342 27.23 2.98 11.63
N LEU A 343 27.30 1.66 11.83
CA LEU A 343 27.36 1.05 13.16
C LEU A 343 28.79 1.02 13.73
N LYS A 344 29.81 0.94 12.87
CA LYS A 344 31.24 1.04 13.24
C LYS A 344 31.60 2.44 13.70
#